data_AF-A0ABD1FWH8-F1
#
_entry.id   AF-A0ABD1FWH8-F1
#
_cell.length_a   1.000
_cell.length_b   1.000
_cell.length_c   1.000
_cell.angle_alpha   90.00
_cell.angle_beta   90.00
_cell.angle_gamma   90.00
#
_symmetry.space_group_name_H-M   'P 1'
#
loop_
_entity.id
_entity.type
_entity.pdbx_description
1 polymer ?
#
loop_
_entity_poly.entity_id
_entity_poly.type
_entity_poly.pdbx_seq_one_letter_code
_entity_poly.pdbx_strand_id
1 'polypeptide(L)'
;MPNEIWCIKWVQEASHPDCSGLIVIYEQCARTFWHDDRYKDNLRYLKVWLEYAENCVDAEVIYIFLEANNIGVIHVELYISYALLMEQKNKNKTANEIFNRGLSMKAKSIEN
;
A
#
# COMPACT_ATOMS: atom_id res chain seq x y z
N MET A 1 13.57 -18.33 -10.67
CA MET A 1 13.36 -17.24 -11.64
C MET A 1 13.78 -15.93 -10.97
N PRO A 2 14.53 -15.02 -11.60
CA PRO A 2 15.22 -13.91 -10.91
C PRO A 2 14.36 -12.64 -10.68
N ASN A 3 13.06 -12.66 -10.98
CA ASN A 3 12.30 -11.43 -11.22
C ASN A 3 11.72 -10.80 -9.95
N GLU A 4 11.45 -11.58 -8.91
CA GLU A 4 10.87 -11.13 -7.63
C GLU A 4 11.86 -10.37 -6.75
N ILE A 5 13.11 -10.86 -6.67
CA ILE A 5 14.18 -10.25 -5.89
C ILE A 5 14.65 -8.96 -6.55
N TRP A 6 14.59 -8.86 -7.88
CA TRP A 6 15.04 -7.69 -8.61
C TRP A 6 14.13 -6.48 -8.36
N CYS A 7 12.80 -6.62 -8.51
CA CYS A 7 11.82 -5.57 -8.20
C CYS A 7 12.01 -5.02 -6.78
N ILE A 8 12.03 -5.91 -5.77
CA ILE A 8 12.07 -5.50 -4.36
C ILE A 8 13.44 -4.93 -3.99
N LYS A 9 14.55 -5.52 -4.48
CA LYS A 9 15.89 -4.97 -4.22
C LYS A 9 16.11 -3.62 -4.88
N TRP A 10 15.63 -3.42 -6.12
CA TRP A 10 15.80 -2.15 -6.82
C TRP A 10 15.03 -1.01 -6.15
N VAL A 11 13.81 -1.28 -5.69
CA VAL A 11 13.05 -0.30 -4.89
C VAL A 11 13.80 0.07 -3.61
N GLN A 12 14.44 -0.90 -2.96
CA GLN A 12 15.23 -0.64 -1.75
C GLN A 12 16.55 0.11 -2.01
N GLU A 13 17.14 -0.04 -3.20
CA GLU A 13 18.39 0.62 -3.59
C GLU A 13 18.15 2.00 -4.25
N ALA A 14 16.95 2.25 -4.79
CA ALA A 14 16.55 3.52 -5.40
C ALA A 14 16.28 4.59 -4.34
N SER A 15 17.36 5.15 -3.79
CA SER A 15 17.33 6.26 -2.85
C SER A 15 17.31 7.65 -3.52
N HIS A 16 16.83 7.80 -4.78
CA HIS A 16 16.90 9.07 -5.54
C HIS A 16 15.73 9.28 -6.55
N PRO A 17 15.36 10.54 -6.88
CA PRO A 17 13.98 10.98 -7.08
C PRO A 17 13.53 11.13 -8.54
N ASP A 18 13.87 10.18 -9.42
CA ASP A 18 13.27 10.16 -10.76
C ASP A 18 11.95 9.39 -10.71
N CYS A 19 10.92 10.08 -10.18
CA CYS A 19 9.58 9.55 -9.91
C CYS A 19 8.94 8.83 -11.12
N SER A 20 9.28 9.20 -12.37
CA SER A 20 8.64 8.63 -13.56
C SER A 20 9.06 7.19 -13.86
N GLY A 21 10.31 6.82 -13.62
CA GLY A 21 10.80 5.45 -13.84
C GLY A 21 10.36 4.49 -12.72
N LEU A 22 10.29 5.00 -11.50
CA LEU A 22 9.87 4.24 -10.32
C LEU A 22 8.40 3.86 -10.40
N ILE A 23 7.52 4.79 -10.81
CA ILE A 23 6.07 4.54 -11.01
C ILE A 23 5.83 3.36 -11.97
N VAL A 24 6.58 3.28 -13.08
CA VAL A 24 6.41 2.19 -14.07
C VAL A 24 6.85 0.85 -13.48
N ILE A 25 7.93 0.82 -12.71
CA ILE A 25 8.40 -0.40 -12.03
C ILE A 25 7.39 -0.84 -10.98
N TYR A 26 6.87 0.10 -10.18
CA TYR A 26 5.81 -0.17 -9.22
C TYR A 26 4.58 -0.75 -9.88
N GLU A 27 4.11 -0.16 -10.98
CA GLU A 27 2.98 -0.68 -11.75
C GLU A 27 3.25 -2.09 -12.30
N GLN A 28 4.45 -2.34 -12.84
CA GLN A 28 4.81 -3.64 -13.39
C GLN A 28 4.86 -4.73 -12.30
N CYS A 29 5.48 -4.44 -11.16
CA CYS A 29 5.55 -5.38 -10.04
C CYS A 29 4.13 -5.58 -9.43
N ALA A 30 3.35 -4.51 -9.27
CA ALA A 30 1.94 -4.57 -8.88
C ALA A 30 1.12 -5.52 -9.78
N ARG A 31 1.17 -5.30 -11.10
CA ARG A 31 0.42 -6.10 -12.09
C ARG A 31 0.90 -7.53 -12.22
N THR A 32 2.15 -7.81 -11.86
CA THR A 32 2.70 -9.17 -11.89
C THR A 32 2.39 -9.96 -10.62
N PHE A 33 2.27 -9.31 -9.47
CA PHE A 33 2.18 -9.99 -8.18
C PHE A 33 0.83 -9.87 -7.45
N TRP A 34 -0.12 -9.05 -7.92
CA TRP A 34 -1.43 -8.90 -7.27
C TRP A 34 -2.22 -10.21 -7.13
N HIS A 35 -1.99 -11.19 -8.01
CA HIS A 35 -2.66 -12.50 -7.98
C HIS A 35 -2.02 -13.49 -7.00
N ASP A 36 -0.83 -13.20 -6.45
CA ASP A 36 -0.08 -14.13 -5.61
C ASP A 36 -0.34 -13.83 -4.13
N ASP A 37 -1.15 -14.68 -3.51
CA ASP A 37 -1.58 -14.53 -2.11
C ASP A 37 -0.40 -14.47 -1.12
N ARG A 38 0.76 -15.03 -1.47
CA ARG A 38 1.95 -15.05 -0.61
C ARG A 38 2.51 -13.66 -0.31
N TYR A 39 2.22 -12.67 -1.15
CA TYR A 39 2.72 -11.31 -1.00
C TYR A 39 1.67 -10.34 -0.46
N LYS A 40 0.39 -10.73 -0.46
CA LYS A 40 -0.72 -9.87 0.02
C LYS A 40 -0.57 -9.49 1.48
N ASP A 41 -0.06 -10.41 2.29
CA ASP A 41 0.19 -10.20 3.72
C ASP A 41 1.60 -9.68 4.02
N ASN A 42 2.43 -9.42 3.00
CA ASN A 42 3.80 -8.99 3.21
C ASN A 42 3.88 -7.47 3.44
N LEU A 43 4.31 -7.06 4.63
CA LEU A 43 4.45 -5.65 4.99
C LEU A 43 5.40 -4.89 4.05
N ARG A 44 6.47 -5.54 3.56
CA ARG A 44 7.41 -4.90 2.62
C ARG A 44 6.73 -4.61 1.28
N TYR A 45 5.87 -5.51 0.82
CA TYR A 45 5.08 -5.30 -0.40
C TYR A 45 4.05 -4.18 -0.21
N LEU A 46 3.40 -4.10 0.96
CA LEU A 46 2.52 -2.99 1.28
C LEU A 46 3.24 -1.64 1.26
N LYS A 47 4.45 -1.53 1.84
CA LYS A 47 5.21 -0.26 1.83
C LYS A 47 5.48 0.26 0.41
N VAL A 48 5.81 -0.65 -0.51
CA VAL A 48 5.99 -0.32 -1.93
C VAL A 48 4.72 0.31 -2.52
N TRP A 49 3.56 -0.23 -2.19
CA TRP A 49 2.28 0.32 -2.64
C TRP A 49 1.94 1.67 -2.01
N LEU A 50 2.29 1.89 -0.74
CA LEU A 50 2.08 3.16 -0.06
C LEU A 50 2.96 4.27 -0.67
N GLU A 51 4.25 3.97 -0.90
CA GLU A 51 5.16 4.89 -1.60
C GLU A 51 4.69 5.18 -3.03
N TYR A 52 4.16 4.18 -3.74
CA TYR A 52 3.55 4.37 -5.05
C TYR A 52 2.34 5.31 -5.00
N ALA A 53 1.48 5.14 -3.99
CA ALA A 53 0.30 5.99 -3.81
C ALA A 53 0.68 7.45 -3.56
N GLU A 54 1.71 7.73 -2.76
CA GLU A 54 2.20 9.09 -2.49
C GLU A 54 2.73 9.79 -3.76
N ASN A 55 3.22 9.04 -4.74
CA ASN A 55 3.72 9.56 -6.01
C ASN A 55 2.64 9.61 -7.11
N CYS A 56 1.44 9.11 -6.84
CA CYS A 56 0.33 9.09 -7.81
C CYS A 56 -0.60 10.30 -7.65
N VAL A 57 -1.06 10.84 -8.78
CA VAL A 57 -2.00 11.98 -8.81
C VAL A 57 -3.33 11.63 -8.13
N ASP A 58 -3.81 10.38 -8.28
CA ASP A 58 -4.99 9.90 -7.58
C ASP A 58 -4.67 8.68 -6.73
N ALA A 59 -4.04 8.94 -5.59
CA ALA A 59 -3.71 7.93 -4.58
C ALA A 59 -4.95 7.12 -4.11
N GLU A 60 -6.16 7.69 -4.18
CA GLU A 60 -7.40 7.01 -3.74
C GLU A 60 -7.68 5.75 -4.55
N VAL A 61 -7.41 5.78 -5.86
CA VAL A 61 -7.55 4.61 -6.74
C VAL A 61 -6.64 3.48 -6.31
N ILE A 62 -5.44 3.78 -5.80
CA ILE A 62 -4.48 2.78 -5.32
C ILE A 62 -5.02 2.09 -4.07
N TYR A 63 -5.53 2.86 -3.09
CA TYR A 63 -6.11 2.27 -1.88
C TYR A 63 -7.35 1.41 -2.16
N ILE A 64 -8.22 1.86 -3.06
CA ILE A 64 -9.38 1.07 -3.51
C ILE A 64 -8.92 -0.25 -4.15
N PHE A 65 -7.87 -0.20 -4.98
CA PHE A 65 -7.30 -1.39 -5.60
C PHE A 65 -6.73 -2.35 -4.55
N LEU A 66 -6.02 -1.85 -3.54
CA LEU A 66 -5.45 -2.66 -2.46
C LEU A 66 -6.55 -3.38 -1.66
N GLU A 67 -7.62 -2.67 -1.27
CA GLU A 67 -8.75 -3.27 -0.58
C GLU A 67 -9.48 -4.30 -1.45
N ALA A 68 -9.77 -3.98 -2.71
CA ALA A 68 -10.46 -4.89 -3.62
C ALA A 68 -9.70 -6.21 -3.85
N ASN A 69 -8.36 -6.16 -3.80
CA ASN A 69 -7.50 -7.33 -3.99
C ASN A 69 -7.03 -7.99 -2.68
N ASN A 70 -7.52 -7.51 -1.52
CA ASN A 70 -7.09 -7.94 -0.19
C ASN A 70 -5.57 -7.83 0.02
N ILE A 71 -4.93 -6.80 -0.54
CA ILE A 71 -3.49 -6.55 -0.39
C ILE A 71 -3.27 -5.68 0.84
N GLY A 72 -2.50 -6.16 1.81
CA GLY A 72 -2.13 -5.42 3.00
C GLY A 72 -3.28 -5.16 3.97
N VAL A 73 -4.46 -5.75 3.73
CA VAL A 73 -5.67 -5.54 4.55
C VAL A 73 -5.54 -6.05 5.98
N ILE A 74 -4.52 -6.84 6.29
CA ILE A 74 -4.17 -7.29 7.65
C ILE A 74 -3.29 -6.27 8.40
N HIS A 75 -2.71 -5.29 7.70
CA HIS A 75 -1.77 -4.34 8.28
C HIS A 75 -2.47 -3.02 8.60
N VAL A 76 -2.27 -2.56 9.83
CA VAL A 76 -2.81 -1.27 10.30
C VAL A 76 -2.25 -0.09 9.50
N GLU A 77 -1.02 -0.21 8.99
CA GLU A 77 -0.34 0.80 8.17
C GLU A 77 -1.19 1.23 6.96
N LEU A 78 -1.86 0.27 6.30
CA LEU A 78 -2.74 0.55 5.16
C LEU A 78 -3.86 1.52 5.55
N TYR A 79 -4.53 1.25 6.66
CA TYR A 79 -5.67 2.05 7.13
C TYR A 79 -5.23 3.42 7.64
N ILE A 80 -4.07 3.53 8.29
CA ILE A 80 -3.53 4.82 8.75
C ILE A 80 -3.23 5.70 7.54
N SER A 81 -2.44 5.21 6.58
CA SER A 81 -2.08 6.00 5.40
C SER A 81 -3.31 6.35 4.54
N TYR A 82 -4.28 5.43 4.45
CA TYR A 82 -5.52 5.70 3.72
C TYR A 82 -6.39 6.77 4.40
N ALA A 83 -6.51 6.72 5.74
CA ALA A 83 -7.23 7.73 6.50
C ALA A 83 -6.58 9.12 6.35
N LEU A 84 -5.24 9.20 6.42
CA LEU A 84 -4.48 10.44 6.20
C LEU A 84 -4.73 11.03 4.81
N LEU A 85 -4.75 10.19 3.77
CA LEU A 85 -5.09 10.65 2.42
C LEU A 85 -6.52 11.22 2.36
N MET A 86 -7.49 10.53 2.96
CA MET A 86 -8.88 11.00 2.98
C MET A 86 -9.03 12.31 3.75
N GLU A 87 -8.28 12.50 4.85
CA GLU A 87 -8.23 13.74 5.60
C GLU A 87 -7.66 14.88 4.75
N GLN A 88 -6.56 14.65 4.01
CA GLN A 88 -6.00 15.63 3.07
C GLN A 88 -6.99 16.02 1.95
N LYS A 89 -7.85 15.08 1.52
CA LYS A 89 -8.94 15.34 0.56
C LYS A 89 -10.18 15.98 1.19
N ASN A 90 -10.12 16.42 2.46
CA ASN A 90 -11.24 16.95 3.25
C ASN A 90 -12.42 15.97 3.43
N LYS A 91 -12.21 14.67 3.24
CA LYS A 91 -13.20 13.60 3.43
C LYS A 91 -13.15 13.06 4.87
N ASN A 92 -13.29 13.94 5.86
CA ASN A 92 -13.03 13.63 7.27
C ASN A 92 -13.90 12.51 7.84
N LYS A 93 -15.15 12.36 7.37
CA LYS A 93 -16.03 11.26 7.78
C LYS A 93 -15.45 9.91 7.38
N THR A 94 -15.08 9.78 6.10
CA THR A 94 -14.48 8.58 5.53
C THR A 94 -13.12 8.28 6.16
N ALA A 95 -12.29 9.31 6.37
CA ALA A 95 -11.02 9.17 7.07
C ALA A 95 -11.19 8.55 8.46
N ASN A 96 -12.17 9.04 9.23
CA ASN A 96 -12.43 8.55 10.58
C ASN A 96 -12.97 7.10 10.57
N GLU A 97 -13.82 6.75 9.62
CA GLU A 97 -14.31 5.37 9.44
C GLU A 97 -13.16 4.39 9.15
N ILE A 98 -12.27 4.74 8.21
CA ILE A 98 -11.10 3.94 7.84
C ILE A 98 -10.15 3.82 9.05
N PHE A 99 -9.89 4.92 9.75
CA PHE A 99 -9.01 4.91 10.92
C PHE A 99 -9.54 4.01 12.05
N ASN A 100 -10.84 4.10 12.36
CA ASN A 100 -11.48 3.25 13.36
C ASN A 100 -11.44 1.76 12.98
N ARG A 101 -11.53 1.45 11.68
CA ARG A 101 -11.36 0.07 11.18
C ARG A 101 -9.93 -0.44 11.43
N GLY A 102 -8.92 0.38 11.14
CA GLY A 102 -7.52 0.08 11.46
C GLY A 102 -7.27 -0.13 12.96
N LEU A 103 -7.86 0.71 13.81
CA LEU A 103 -7.78 0.56 15.27
C LEU A 103 -8.42 -0.74 15.77
N SER A 104 -9.59 -1.10 15.25
CA SER A 104 -10.30 -2.33 15.61
C SER A 104 -9.46 -3.57 15.29
N MET A 105 -8.71 -3.54 14.18
CA MET A 105 -7.78 -4.61 13.86
C MET A 105 -6.58 -4.66 14.80
N LYS A 106 -5.99 -3.51 15.14
CA LYS A 106 -4.89 -3.45 16.12
C LYS A 106 -5.33 -3.99 17.48
N ALA A 107 -6.53 -3.64 17.92
CA ALA A 107 -7.11 -4.16 19.16
C ALA A 107 -7.21 -5.69 19.13
N LYS A 108 -7.72 -6.27 18.04
CA LYS A 108 -7.82 -7.74 17.87
C LYS A 108 -6.46 -8.45 17.86
N SER A 109 -5.40 -7.76 17.45
CA SER A 109 -4.04 -8.30 17.43
C SER A 109 -3.31 -8.23 18.78
N ILE A 110 -3.70 -7.33 19.69
CA ILE A 110 -3.09 -7.19 21.01
C ILE A 110 -3.75 -8.13 22.04
N GLU A 111 -4.98 -8.57 21.77
CA GLU A 111 -5.79 -9.38 22.69
C GLU A 111 -5.55 -10.91 22.58
N ASN A 112 -4.52 -11.37 21.83
CA ASN A 112 -4.14 -12.79 21.71
C ASN A 112 -2.70 -13.06 22.14
#